data_AF-A0A2G9U1X6-F1
#
_entry.id   AF-A0A2G9U1X6-F1
#
_cell.length_a   1.000
_cell.length_b   1.000
_cell.length_c   1.000
_cell.angle_alpha   90.00
_cell.angle_beta   90.00
_cell.angle_gamma   90.00
#
_symmetry.space_group_name_H-M   'P 1'
#
loop_
_entity.id
_entity.type
_entity.pdbx_description
1 polymer ?
#
loop_
_entity_poly.entity_id
_entity_poly.type
_entity_poly.pdbx_seq_one_letter_code
_entity_poly.pdbx_strand_id
1 'polypeptide(L)'
;MDSESFMRLLEYGWGGLDSTKFVLSRSQRRVLRQMNEFLKSGTKPRSRQREEIPVKNSSSTAPRIKESGDVKSSPLKIVDKSDNPVQKKKEVRRQRCYARWRAKGLDEEEMKKVRAAKEEARRRTVESYILEPDETWKHRLEVKLVHTGSEEFRERYNESFLLYEKYQRIIHKDDDPSRAGFKRFLVDTPLFDDEPLPSPEGLTTGSYHQWYILDDKLIAVGVVDILPRCVSSKYLYYDPDYSFLSLGTYTAL
;
A
#
# COMPACT_ATOMS: atom_id res chain seq x y z
N MET A 1 33.11 -2.51 7.25
CA MET A 1 32.40 -2.63 5.96
C MET A 1 32.99 -1.57 5.07
N ASP A 2 33.77 -1.96 4.06
CA ASP A 2 34.37 -1.03 3.10
C ASP A 2 33.29 -0.45 2.17
N SER A 3 33.57 0.71 1.56
CA SER A 3 32.59 1.38 0.68
C SER A 3 32.29 0.55 -0.56
N GLU A 4 33.21 -0.32 -0.99
CA GLU A 4 33.03 -1.26 -2.09
C GLU A 4 31.99 -2.36 -1.79
N SER A 5 31.98 -2.91 -0.58
CA SER A 5 30.98 -3.89 -0.15
C SER A 5 29.58 -3.27 -0.06
N PHE A 6 29.49 -2.00 0.35
CA PHE A 6 28.23 -1.26 0.37
C PHE A 6 27.71 -0.97 -1.05
N MET A 7 28.60 -0.59 -1.98
CA MET A 7 28.23 -0.35 -3.38
C MET A 7 27.82 -1.64 -4.11
N ARG A 8 28.49 -2.77 -3.83
CA ARG A 8 28.07 -4.09 -4.36
C ARG A 8 26.69 -4.51 -3.85
N LEU A 9 26.32 -4.18 -2.61
CA LEU A 9 24.99 -4.48 -2.09
C LEU A 9 23.87 -3.71 -2.83
N LEU A 10 24.14 -2.50 -3.30
CA LEU A 10 23.21 -1.71 -4.12
C LEU A 10 23.10 -2.26 -5.56
N GLU A 11 24.19 -2.76 -6.13
CA GLU A 11 24.18 -3.39 -7.47
C GLU A 11 23.48 -4.77 -7.50
N TYR A 12 23.52 -5.54 -6.40
CA TYR A 12 22.89 -6.86 -6.28
C TYR A 12 21.36 -6.83 -6.02
N GLY A 13 20.68 -5.72 -6.31
CA GLY A 13 19.22 -5.70 -6.41
C GLY A 13 18.47 -5.44 -5.10
N TRP A 14 19.14 -4.92 -4.07
CA TRP A 14 18.45 -4.13 -3.04
C TRP A 14 18.16 -2.74 -3.59
N GLY A 15 17.31 -2.70 -4.62
CA GLY A 15 16.72 -1.46 -5.11
C GLY A 15 15.81 -0.91 -4.01
N GLY A 16 16.37 -0.17 -3.06
CA GLY A 16 15.59 0.73 -2.23
C GLY A 16 14.68 1.56 -3.13
N LEU A 17 13.45 1.79 -2.69
CA LEU A 17 12.52 2.63 -3.44
C LEU A 17 13.13 4.03 -3.51
N ASP A 18 13.68 4.40 -4.66
CA ASP A 18 14.15 5.76 -4.90
C ASP A 18 12.91 6.66 -4.96
N SER A 19 12.62 7.31 -3.83
CA SER A 19 11.46 8.20 -3.68
C SER A 19 11.48 9.33 -4.70
N THR A 20 12.68 9.75 -5.16
CA THR A 20 12.85 10.80 -6.18
C THR A 20 12.40 10.35 -7.57
N LYS A 21 12.24 9.03 -7.80
CA LYS A 21 11.78 8.44 -9.06
C LYS A 21 10.44 7.72 -8.92
N PHE A 22 9.72 7.97 -7.83
CA PHE A 22 8.43 7.34 -7.60
C PHE A 22 7.41 7.76 -8.67
N VAL A 23 6.73 6.76 -9.27
CA VAL A 23 5.70 7.00 -10.29
C VAL A 23 4.40 6.32 -9.87
N LEU A 24 3.34 7.12 -9.80
CA LEU A 24 2.01 6.61 -9.47
C LEU A 24 1.53 5.55 -10.47
N SER A 25 1.23 4.37 -9.93
CA SER A 25 0.58 3.28 -10.66
C SER A 25 -0.83 3.66 -11.10
N ARG A 26 -1.41 2.85 -11.99
CA ARG A 26 -2.81 3.06 -12.43
C ARG A 26 -3.81 2.92 -11.28
N SER A 27 -3.57 2.01 -10.34
CA SER A 27 -4.41 1.81 -9.16
C SER A 27 -4.31 3.00 -8.20
N GLN A 28 -3.10 3.46 -7.89
CA GLN A 28 -2.88 4.62 -7.02
C GLN A 28 -3.55 5.89 -7.58
N ARG A 29 -3.40 6.17 -8.89
CA ARG A 29 -4.11 7.28 -9.55
C ARG A 29 -5.63 7.12 -9.55
N ARG A 30 -6.16 5.90 -9.42
CA ARG A 30 -7.60 5.67 -9.30
C ARG A 30 -8.06 6.00 -7.88
N VAL A 31 -7.31 5.57 -6.87
CA VAL A 31 -7.58 5.86 -5.46
C VAL A 31 -7.57 7.37 -5.20
N LEU A 32 -6.56 8.09 -5.68
CA LEU A 32 -6.49 9.55 -5.55
C LEU A 32 -7.68 10.27 -6.21
N ARG A 33 -8.06 9.84 -7.43
CA ARG A 33 -9.25 10.40 -8.11
C ARG A 33 -10.53 10.14 -7.33
N GLN A 34 -10.65 8.95 -6.78
CA GLN A 34 -11.81 8.55 -6.02
C GLN A 34 -11.92 9.34 -4.70
N MET A 35 -10.79 9.59 -4.02
CA MET A 35 -10.76 10.49 -2.87
C MET A 35 -11.25 11.88 -3.27
N ASN A 36 -10.66 12.48 -4.31
CA ASN A 36 -11.04 13.83 -4.74
C ASN A 36 -12.51 13.94 -5.17
N GLU A 37 -13.04 12.93 -5.86
CA GLU A 37 -14.45 12.89 -6.26
C GLU A 37 -15.37 12.79 -5.03
N PHE A 38 -14.99 11.97 -4.04
CA PHE A 38 -15.70 11.89 -2.78
C PHE A 38 -15.64 13.21 -2.00
N LEU A 39 -14.48 13.85 -1.88
CA LEU A 39 -14.36 15.13 -1.18
C LEU A 39 -15.21 16.23 -1.83
N LYS A 40 -15.24 16.28 -3.16
CA LYS A 40 -16.03 17.27 -3.91
C LYS A 40 -17.54 17.06 -3.83
N SER A 41 -17.98 15.82 -4.02
CA SER A 41 -19.40 15.53 -4.28
C SER A 41 -20.08 14.66 -3.21
N GLY A 42 -19.30 14.04 -2.32
CA GLY A 42 -19.74 13.01 -1.37
C GLY A 42 -20.24 11.73 -2.04
N THR A 43 -20.01 11.58 -3.35
CA THR A 43 -20.51 10.43 -4.11
C THR A 43 -19.67 9.20 -3.77
N LYS A 44 -20.31 8.19 -3.17
CA LYS A 44 -19.67 6.89 -2.95
C LYS A 44 -19.72 6.10 -4.26
N PRO A 45 -18.59 5.62 -4.81
CA PRO A 45 -18.64 4.75 -5.95
C PRO A 45 -19.39 3.48 -5.59
N ARG A 46 -20.23 2.99 -6.51
CA ARG A 46 -20.95 1.72 -6.35
C ARG A 46 -19.93 0.60 -6.09
N SER A 47 -19.86 0.16 -4.84
CA SER A 47 -19.00 -0.95 -4.43
C SER A 47 -19.53 -2.22 -5.10
N ARG A 48 -18.75 -2.80 -6.03
CA ARG A 48 -18.80 -4.25 -6.21
C ARG A 48 -18.07 -4.80 -4.99
N GLN A 49 -18.80 -5.16 -3.94
CA GLN A 49 -18.21 -5.84 -2.79
C GLN A 49 -17.46 -7.05 -3.32
N ARG A 50 -16.13 -7.00 -3.25
CA ARG A 50 -15.30 -8.17 -3.41
C ARG A 50 -15.13 -8.69 -2.00
N GLU A 51 -15.94 -9.67 -1.62
CA GLU A 51 -15.71 -10.43 -0.40
C GLU A 51 -14.29 -11.01 -0.51
N GLU A 52 -13.36 -10.45 0.25
CA GLU A 52 -12.03 -11.01 0.38
C GLU A 52 -12.15 -12.24 1.27
N ILE A 53 -12.18 -13.41 0.62
CA ILE A 53 -12.17 -14.71 1.28
C ILE A 53 -10.83 -14.83 2.04
N PRO A 54 -10.83 -15.24 3.33
CA PRO A 54 -9.62 -15.22 4.15
C PRO A 54 -8.59 -16.25 3.67
N VAL A 55 -7.33 -15.83 3.56
CA VAL A 55 -6.17 -16.72 3.44
C VAL A 55 -5.93 -17.35 4.81
N LYS A 56 -6.36 -18.60 4.99
CA LYS A 56 -5.96 -19.41 6.15
C LYS A 56 -4.49 -19.81 5.99
N ASN A 57 -3.64 -19.27 6.86
CA ASN A 57 -2.34 -19.88 7.17
C ASN A 57 -2.61 -21.18 7.94
N SER A 58 -2.65 -22.32 7.24
CA SER A 58 -2.57 -23.63 7.90
C SER A 58 -1.10 -24.04 7.98
N SER A 59 -0.59 -24.01 9.20
CA SER A 59 0.63 -24.67 9.62
C SER A 59 0.63 -26.15 9.21
N SER A 60 1.83 -26.61 8.93
CA SER A 60 2.23 -27.98 8.62
C SER A 60 1.62 -29.04 9.55
N THR A 61 1.02 -30.07 8.95
CA THR A 61 1.05 -31.43 9.51
C THR A 61 0.96 -32.43 8.37
N ALA A 62 2.07 -33.15 8.13
CA ALA A 62 2.14 -34.21 7.13
C ALA A 62 1.30 -35.42 7.56
N PRO A 63 0.45 -36.00 6.69
CA PRO A 63 -0.19 -37.28 7.00
C PRO A 63 0.67 -38.46 6.53
N ARG A 64 0.78 -39.40 7.45
CA ARG A 64 1.45 -40.70 7.41
C ARG A 64 0.79 -41.65 6.39
N ILE A 65 1.63 -42.32 5.61
CA ILE A 65 1.28 -43.36 4.63
C ILE A 65 0.59 -44.55 5.32
N LYS A 66 -0.51 -45.05 4.72
CA LYS A 66 -0.97 -46.43 4.86
C LYS A 66 -1.36 -46.99 3.48
N GLU A 67 -0.76 -48.13 3.16
CA GLU A 67 -0.92 -48.88 1.92
C GLU A 67 -2.21 -49.70 1.86
N SER A 68 -2.75 -49.86 0.64
CA SER A 68 -3.51 -50.99 0.07
C SER A 68 -4.49 -50.43 -0.98
N GLY A 69 -4.63 -50.93 -2.20
CA GLY A 69 -3.96 -51.99 -2.94
C GLY A 69 -4.40 -51.90 -4.43
N ASP A 70 -3.55 -52.49 -5.27
CA ASP A 70 -3.71 -52.94 -6.66
C ASP A 70 -3.99 -51.95 -7.81
N VAL A 71 -3.06 -52.00 -8.77
CA VAL A 71 -2.89 -51.16 -9.95
C VAL A 71 -2.99 -52.07 -11.17
N LYS A 72 -3.90 -51.77 -12.10
CA LYS A 72 -3.71 -52.14 -13.52
C LYS A 72 -3.39 -50.90 -14.34
N SER A 73 -2.30 -51.05 -15.07
CA SER A 73 -1.44 -50.02 -15.64
C SER A 73 -1.93 -49.50 -16.99
N SER A 74 -1.87 -48.18 -17.15
CA SER A 74 -1.69 -47.52 -18.45
C SER A 74 -0.67 -46.40 -18.26
N PRO A 75 0.41 -46.32 -19.07
CA PRO A 75 1.49 -45.39 -18.80
C PRO A 75 1.06 -43.96 -19.12
N LEU A 76 0.78 -43.18 -18.08
CA LEU A 76 0.68 -41.73 -18.18
C LEU A 76 2.08 -41.18 -18.44
N LYS A 77 2.30 -40.67 -19.66
CA LYS A 77 3.46 -39.85 -19.98
C LYS A 77 3.49 -38.67 -19.01
N ILE A 78 4.47 -38.65 -18.10
CA ILE A 78 4.85 -37.46 -17.35
C ILE A 78 5.44 -36.50 -18.39
N VAL A 79 4.64 -35.55 -18.85
CA VAL A 79 5.14 -34.43 -19.65
C VAL A 79 5.90 -33.54 -18.68
N ASP A 80 7.21 -33.51 -18.84
CA ASP A 80 8.09 -32.61 -18.10
C ASP A 80 7.66 -31.17 -18.42
N LYS A 81 7.19 -30.43 -17.41
CA LYS A 81 6.69 -29.05 -17.57
C LYS A 81 7.82 -28.05 -17.80
N SER A 82 9.08 -28.51 -17.80
CA SER A 82 10.27 -27.75 -18.16
C SER A 82 10.28 -27.36 -19.65
N ASP A 83 9.65 -28.15 -20.52
CA ASP A 83 9.71 -27.97 -21.98
C ASP A 83 8.69 -26.98 -22.57
N ASN A 84 7.78 -26.43 -21.76
CA ASN A 84 6.82 -25.43 -22.24
C ASN A 84 6.57 -24.33 -21.20
N PRO A 85 7.49 -23.35 -21.07
CA PRO A 85 7.30 -22.23 -20.17
C PRO A 85 6.03 -21.47 -20.57
N VAL A 86 5.02 -21.52 -19.70
CA VAL A 86 3.77 -20.77 -19.88
C VAL A 86 4.13 -19.29 -19.95
N GLN A 87 4.10 -18.72 -21.15
CA GLN A 87 4.40 -17.31 -21.36
C GLN A 87 3.46 -16.45 -20.53
N LYS A 88 4.03 -15.48 -19.80
CA LYS A 88 3.24 -14.56 -18.97
C LYS A 88 2.20 -13.88 -19.85
N LYS A 89 0.93 -13.88 -19.45
CA LYS A 89 -0.20 -13.30 -20.21
C LYS A 89 0.04 -11.85 -20.66
N LYS A 90 0.89 -11.09 -19.96
CA LYS A 90 1.34 -9.73 -20.34
C LYS A 90 2.21 -9.74 -21.61
N GLU A 91 3.11 -10.70 -21.73
CA GLU A 91 4.03 -10.84 -22.85
C GLU A 91 3.32 -11.25 -24.14
N VAL A 92 2.43 -12.24 -24.06
CA VAL A 92 1.55 -12.63 -25.17
C VAL A 92 0.76 -11.43 -25.70
N ARG A 93 0.26 -10.56 -24.81
CA ARG A 93 -0.45 -9.33 -25.20
C ARG A 93 0.47 -8.31 -25.89
N ARG A 94 1.73 -8.17 -25.45
CA ARG A 94 2.72 -7.29 -26.11
C ARG A 94 3.07 -7.80 -27.50
N GLN A 95 3.37 -9.09 -27.64
CA GLN A 95 3.70 -9.71 -28.92
C GLN A 95 2.55 -9.55 -29.94
N ARG A 96 1.30 -9.76 -29.50
CA ARG A 96 0.12 -9.51 -30.35
C ARG A 96 -0.01 -8.03 -30.77
N CYS A 97 0.37 -7.09 -29.91
CA CYS A 97 0.39 -5.66 -30.25
C CYS A 97 1.45 -5.36 -31.32
N TYR A 98 2.67 -5.89 -31.14
CA TYR A 98 3.76 -5.67 -32.09
C TYR A 98 3.48 -6.33 -33.45
N ALA A 99 2.90 -7.53 -33.46
CA ALA A 99 2.45 -8.18 -34.69
C ALA A 99 1.38 -7.34 -35.43
N ARG A 100 0.46 -6.69 -34.70
CA ARG A 100 -0.52 -5.76 -35.30
C ARG A 100 0.13 -4.49 -35.87
N TRP A 101 1.23 -4.02 -35.29
CA TRP A 101 1.98 -2.88 -35.83
C TRP A 101 2.74 -3.28 -37.08
N ARG A 102 3.44 -4.42 -37.08
CA ARG A 102 4.10 -4.99 -38.26
C ARG A 102 3.13 -5.21 -39.42
N ALA A 103 1.97 -5.79 -39.15
CA ALA A 103 0.94 -6.00 -40.18
C ALA A 103 0.39 -4.70 -40.79
N LYS A 104 0.54 -3.56 -40.11
CA LYS A 104 0.17 -2.23 -40.62
C LYS A 104 1.33 -1.48 -41.29
N GLY A 105 2.50 -2.10 -41.40
CA GLY A 105 3.71 -1.46 -41.94
C GLY A 105 4.29 -0.36 -41.05
N LEU A 106 3.95 -0.35 -39.75
CA LEU A 106 4.47 0.62 -38.79
C LEU A 106 5.77 0.10 -38.16
N ASP A 107 6.77 0.98 -38.03
CA ASP A 107 8.03 0.64 -37.34
C ASP A 107 7.78 0.35 -35.85
N GLU A 108 8.33 -0.76 -35.35
CA GLU A 108 8.09 -1.20 -33.97
C GLU A 108 8.76 -0.28 -32.95
N GLU A 109 9.96 0.23 -33.26
CA GLU A 109 10.75 1.06 -32.35
C GLU A 109 10.16 2.47 -32.25
N GLU A 110 9.76 3.06 -33.37
CA GLU A 110 9.05 4.33 -33.40
C GLU A 110 7.72 4.25 -32.64
N MET A 111 6.93 3.20 -32.83
CA MET A 111 5.67 3.02 -32.11
C MET A 111 5.88 2.79 -30.59
N LYS A 112 6.97 2.14 -30.19
CA LYS A 112 7.36 2.04 -28.76
C LYS A 112 7.71 3.42 -28.21
N LYS A 113 8.50 4.23 -28.93
CA LYS A 113 8.86 5.60 -28.53
C LYS A 113 7.64 6.51 -28.43
N VAL A 114 6.76 6.52 -29.44
CA VAL A 114 5.50 7.29 -29.43
C VAL A 114 4.62 6.88 -28.24
N ARG A 115 4.52 5.59 -27.96
CA ARG A 115 3.77 5.10 -26.79
C ARG A 115 4.40 5.53 -25.47
N ALA A 116 5.73 5.46 -25.36
CA ALA A 116 6.47 5.89 -24.18
C ALA A 116 6.30 7.40 -23.95
N ALA A 117 6.47 8.23 -24.99
CA ALA A 117 6.27 9.67 -24.95
C ALA A 117 4.83 10.04 -24.58
N LYS A 118 3.83 9.30 -25.10
CA LYS A 118 2.42 9.51 -24.74
C LYS A 118 2.12 9.13 -23.30
N GLU A 119 2.73 8.06 -22.78
CA GLU A 119 2.60 7.70 -21.36
C GLU A 119 3.32 8.71 -20.47
N GLU A 120 4.47 9.23 -20.89
CA GLU A 120 5.24 10.28 -20.21
C GLU A 120 4.47 11.60 -20.16
N ALA A 121 3.90 12.05 -21.27
CA ALA A 121 3.04 13.23 -21.32
C ALA A 121 1.75 13.09 -20.47
N ARG A 122 1.33 11.86 -20.18
CA ARG A 122 0.21 11.56 -19.26
C ARG A 122 0.66 11.37 -17.82
N ARG A 123 1.95 11.43 -17.53
CA ARG A 123 2.44 11.37 -16.14
C ARG A 123 1.94 12.61 -15.43
N ARG A 124 1.30 12.33 -14.29
CA ARG A 124 0.85 13.33 -13.34
C ARG A 124 1.57 13.00 -12.04
N THR A 125 2.10 14.02 -11.40
CA THR A 125 2.79 13.87 -10.11
C THR A 125 1.77 13.66 -8.98
N VAL A 126 2.22 13.28 -7.79
CA VAL A 126 1.35 13.08 -6.63
C VAL A 126 0.66 14.39 -6.25
N GLU A 127 1.43 15.47 -6.25
CA GLU A 127 1.02 16.84 -5.92
C GLU A 127 -0.13 17.29 -6.81
N SER A 128 -0.15 16.92 -8.10
CA SER A 128 -1.26 17.27 -8.99
C SER A 128 -2.62 16.65 -8.63
N TYR A 129 -2.64 15.65 -7.74
CA TYR A 129 -3.86 15.09 -7.18
C TYR A 129 -4.16 15.59 -5.77
N ILE A 130 -3.22 16.21 -5.08
CA ILE A 130 -3.46 16.88 -3.79
C ILE A 130 -4.03 18.24 -4.14
N LEU A 131 -5.36 18.33 -4.16
CA LEU A 131 -6.06 19.55 -4.48
C LEU A 131 -6.25 20.37 -3.21
N GLU A 132 -6.10 21.69 -3.31
CA GLU A 132 -6.43 22.59 -2.21
C GLU A 132 -7.94 22.54 -1.92
N PRO A 133 -8.35 22.52 -0.65
CA PRO A 133 -9.76 22.56 -0.27
C PRO A 133 -10.41 23.83 -0.82
N ASP A 134 -11.59 23.68 -1.43
CA ASP A 134 -12.42 24.78 -1.92
C ASP A 134 -13.72 24.80 -1.12
N GLU A 135 -14.30 25.97 -0.91
CA GLU A 135 -15.57 26.17 -0.20
C GLU A 135 -16.72 25.40 -0.86
N THR A 136 -16.60 25.08 -2.16
CA THR A 136 -17.58 24.28 -2.90
C THR A 136 -17.54 22.79 -2.57
N TRP A 137 -16.52 22.31 -1.86
CA TRP A 137 -16.38 20.89 -1.56
C TRP A 137 -17.31 20.47 -0.43
N LYS A 138 -17.87 19.27 -0.58
CA LYS A 138 -18.79 18.71 0.39
C LYS A 138 -18.11 18.22 1.67
N HIS A 139 -16.87 17.74 1.56
CA HIS A 139 -16.12 17.19 2.68
C HIS A 139 -14.70 17.77 2.75
N ARG A 140 -14.20 17.99 3.96
CA ARG A 140 -12.84 18.47 4.22
C ARG A 140 -11.99 17.34 4.80
N LEU A 141 -10.86 17.06 4.15
CA LEU A 141 -9.86 16.11 4.63
C LEU A 141 -8.63 16.87 5.15
N GLU A 142 -8.29 16.64 6.41
CA GLU A 142 -7.08 17.15 7.05
C GLU A 142 -6.15 15.98 7.35
N VAL A 143 -4.87 16.16 7.04
CA VAL A 143 -3.81 15.21 7.36
C VAL A 143 -2.87 15.88 8.34
N LYS A 144 -2.72 15.29 9.53
CA LYS A 144 -1.87 15.82 10.60
C LYS A 144 -0.87 14.77 11.06
N LEU A 145 0.36 15.19 11.30
CA LEU A 145 1.39 14.33 11.88
C LEU A 145 1.55 14.70 13.36
N VAL A 146 1.16 13.80 14.25
CA VAL A 146 1.09 14.07 15.69
C VAL A 146 2.07 13.16 16.44
N HIS A 147 2.95 13.75 17.24
CA HIS A 147 3.89 13.00 18.07
C HIS A 147 3.17 12.27 19.21
N THR A 148 3.53 11.03 19.51
CA THR A 148 2.83 10.21 20.53
C THR A 148 2.96 10.76 21.96
N GLY A 149 3.95 11.60 22.23
CA GLY A 149 4.18 12.28 23.51
C GLY A 149 3.50 13.65 23.65
N SER A 150 2.86 14.17 22.60
CA SER A 150 2.23 15.50 22.61
C SER A 150 0.93 15.54 23.42
N GLU A 151 0.49 16.75 23.78
CA GLU A 151 -0.82 16.95 24.42
C GLU A 151 -1.98 16.68 23.46
N GLU A 152 -1.88 17.14 22.21
CA GLU A 152 -2.87 16.89 21.14
C GLU A 152 -3.15 15.39 20.99
N PHE A 153 -2.11 14.55 21.06
CA PHE A 153 -2.25 13.09 21.04
C PHE A 153 -3.09 12.56 22.21
N ARG A 154 -2.86 13.08 23.43
CA ARG A 154 -3.60 12.65 24.62
C ARG A 154 -5.08 13.02 24.54
N GLU A 155 -5.40 14.19 23.99
CA GLU A 155 -6.78 14.67 23.84
C GLU A 155 -7.62 13.74 22.94
N ARG A 156 -7.07 13.31 21.80
CA ARG A 156 -7.77 12.40 20.86
C ARG A 156 -7.41 10.92 21.05
N TYR A 157 -6.71 10.56 22.13
CA TYR A 157 -6.30 9.18 22.41
C TYR A 157 -7.48 8.21 22.43
N ASN A 158 -8.59 8.62 23.05
CA ASN A 158 -9.79 7.78 23.14
C ASN A 158 -10.44 7.54 21.78
N GLU A 159 -10.52 8.56 20.94
CA GLU A 159 -11.07 8.43 19.59
C GLU A 159 -10.21 7.51 18.73
N SER A 160 -8.88 7.69 18.80
CA SER A 160 -7.90 6.84 18.14
C SER A 160 -8.03 5.37 18.58
N PHE A 161 -8.19 5.10 19.88
CA PHE A 161 -8.43 3.75 20.38
C PHE A 161 -9.75 3.14 19.88
N LEU A 162 -10.85 3.91 19.89
CA LEU A 162 -12.15 3.41 19.41
C LEU A 162 -12.10 3.06 17.92
N LEU A 163 -11.37 3.85 17.13
CA LEU A 163 -11.11 3.55 15.72
C LEU A 163 -10.32 2.25 15.55
N TYR A 164 -9.25 2.07 16.34
CA TYR A 164 -8.47 0.84 16.36
C TYR A 164 -9.33 -0.37 16.74
N GLU A 165 -10.13 -0.28 17.80
CA GLU A 165 -11.03 -1.34 18.24
C GLU A 165 -12.02 -1.74 17.13
N LYS A 166 -12.68 -0.75 16.51
CA LYS A 166 -13.59 -0.99 15.38
C LYS A 166 -12.88 -1.71 14.24
N TYR A 167 -11.67 -1.28 13.91
CA TYR A 167 -10.86 -1.90 12.86
C TYR A 167 -10.47 -3.34 13.21
N GLN A 168 -9.97 -3.60 14.42
CA GLN A 168 -9.58 -4.95 14.86
C GLN A 168 -10.77 -5.93 14.83
N ARG A 169 -11.93 -5.51 15.34
CA ARG A 169 -13.14 -6.35 15.36
C ARG A 169 -13.64 -6.68 13.96
N ILE A 170 -13.67 -5.72 13.05
CA ILE A 170 -14.27 -5.90 11.72
C ILE A 170 -13.28 -6.54 10.72
N ILE A 171 -12.05 -6.04 10.68
CA ILE A 171 -11.05 -6.44 9.66
C ILE A 171 -10.24 -7.63 10.14
N HIS A 172 -9.78 -7.62 11.40
CA HIS A 172 -8.97 -8.70 11.97
C HIS A 172 -9.77 -9.78 12.69
N LYS A 173 -11.07 -9.54 12.94
CA LYS A 173 -11.96 -10.44 13.71
C LYS A 173 -11.38 -10.78 15.08
N ASP A 174 -10.77 -9.78 15.70
CA ASP A 174 -10.30 -9.86 17.09
C ASP A 174 -11.48 -9.54 18.02
N ASP A 175 -11.79 -10.46 18.92
CA ASP A 175 -12.93 -10.38 19.82
C ASP A 175 -12.63 -9.56 21.09
N ASP A 176 -11.35 -9.33 21.44
CA ASP A 176 -10.96 -8.59 22.65
C ASP A 176 -9.76 -7.64 22.46
N PRO A 177 -9.90 -6.61 21.60
CA PRO A 177 -8.87 -5.57 21.47
C PRO A 177 -8.79 -4.71 22.75
N SER A 178 -7.83 -5.04 23.61
CA SER A 178 -7.63 -4.29 24.86
C SER A 178 -6.92 -2.95 24.65
N ARG A 179 -7.30 -1.94 25.44
CA ARG A 179 -6.64 -0.62 25.47
C ARG A 179 -5.18 -0.69 25.88
N ALA A 180 -4.83 -1.59 26.80
CA ALA A 180 -3.45 -1.81 27.20
C ALA A 180 -2.62 -2.42 26.05
N GLY A 181 -3.22 -3.33 25.27
CA GLY A 181 -2.61 -3.86 24.05
C GLY A 181 -2.35 -2.78 23.01
N PHE A 182 -3.36 -1.94 22.72
CA PHE A 182 -3.23 -0.79 21.84
C PHE A 182 -2.08 0.13 22.26
N LYS A 183 -2.05 0.51 23.55
CA LYS A 183 -0.99 1.39 24.09
C LYS A 183 0.39 0.77 23.88
N ARG A 184 0.60 -0.46 24.35
CA ARG A 184 1.89 -1.15 24.26
C ARG A 184 2.35 -1.36 22.80
N PHE A 185 1.41 -1.61 21.89
CA PHE A 185 1.72 -1.94 20.51
C PHE A 185 1.95 -0.70 19.64
N LEU A 186 1.08 0.32 19.75
CA LEU A 186 1.02 1.43 18.81
C LEU A 186 1.43 2.78 19.39
N VAL A 187 1.53 2.92 20.71
CA VAL A 187 1.74 4.21 21.37
C VAL A 187 3.06 4.24 22.12
N ASP A 188 3.30 3.23 22.96
CA ASP A 188 4.54 3.09 23.68
C ASP A 188 5.67 2.83 22.69
N THR A 189 6.67 3.69 22.72
CA THR A 189 7.82 3.63 21.83
C THR A 189 9.12 3.59 22.63
N PRO A 190 10.06 2.71 22.27
CA PRO A 190 11.40 2.73 22.83
C PRO A 190 12.28 3.80 22.14
N LEU A 191 11.76 4.50 21.13
CA LEU A 191 12.48 5.54 20.42
C LEU A 191 12.50 6.80 21.29
N PHE A 192 13.70 7.36 21.45
CA PHE A 192 13.92 8.60 22.17
C PHE A 192 14.00 9.77 21.18
N ASP A 193 13.51 10.93 21.59
CA ASP A 193 13.45 12.14 20.78
C ASP A 193 14.79 12.91 20.87
N ASP A 194 15.89 12.22 20.58
CA ASP A 194 17.23 12.71 20.90
C ASP A 194 17.82 13.64 19.83
N GLU A 195 17.35 13.54 18.57
CA GLU A 195 17.89 14.30 17.45
C GLU A 195 16.83 15.18 16.77
N PRO A 196 16.98 16.52 16.81
CA PRO A 196 16.22 17.38 15.92
C PRO A 196 16.66 17.12 14.49
N LEU A 197 15.69 16.87 13.61
CA LEU A 197 15.94 16.69 12.20
C LEU A 197 16.11 18.06 11.53
N PRO A 198 16.98 18.18 10.51
CA PRO A 198 17.07 19.39 9.69
C PRO A 198 15.83 19.49 8.81
N SER A 199 14.70 19.82 9.44
CA SER A 199 13.41 20.01 8.81
C SER A 199 12.93 21.44 9.07
N PRO A 200 12.27 22.07 8.10
CA PRO A 200 11.72 23.42 8.27
C PRO A 200 10.66 23.49 9.38
N GLU A 201 10.10 22.36 9.78
CA GLU A 201 9.03 22.22 10.77
C GLU A 201 9.54 21.85 12.17
N GLY A 202 10.85 21.72 12.37
CA GLY A 202 11.42 21.35 13.67
C GLY A 202 11.08 19.93 14.13
N LEU A 203 10.81 19.03 13.18
CA LEU A 203 10.54 17.62 13.44
C LEU A 203 11.71 16.96 14.18
N THR A 204 11.41 16.08 15.13
CA THR A 204 12.39 15.27 15.84
C THR A 204 12.29 13.81 15.40
N THR A 205 13.30 13.02 15.71
CA THR A 205 13.13 11.56 15.70
C THR A 205 12.08 11.15 16.73
N GLY A 206 11.39 10.03 16.51
CA GLY A 206 10.37 9.53 17.44
C GLY A 206 9.26 8.75 16.76
N SER A 207 8.22 8.42 17.53
CA SER A 207 7.00 7.80 17.02
C SER A 207 5.88 8.81 16.85
N TYR A 208 5.21 8.71 15.71
CA TYR A 208 4.17 9.63 15.29
C TYR A 208 2.95 8.86 14.80
N HIS A 209 1.79 9.48 14.98
CA HIS A 209 0.54 9.05 14.38
C HIS A 209 0.15 10.07 13.32
N GLN A 210 0.12 9.63 12.07
CA GLN A 210 -0.42 10.39 10.95
C GLN A 210 -1.94 10.22 10.93
N TRP A 211 -2.66 11.26 11.32
CA TRP A 211 -4.10 11.29 11.40
C TRP A 211 -4.71 11.76 10.09
N TYR A 212 -5.76 11.06 9.67
CA TYR A 212 -6.62 11.44 8.56
C TYR A 212 -7.98 11.79 9.13
N ILE A 213 -8.29 13.09 9.15
CA ILE A 213 -9.50 13.65 9.76
C ILE A 213 -10.41 14.11 8.63
N LEU A 214 -11.61 13.54 8.55
CA LEU A 214 -12.62 13.89 7.56
C LEU A 214 -13.82 14.51 8.27
N ASP A 215 -14.14 15.76 7.96
CA ASP A 215 -15.22 16.53 8.60
C ASP A 215 -15.13 16.44 10.14
N ASP A 216 -13.95 16.76 10.68
CA ASP A 216 -13.60 16.72 12.10
C ASP A 216 -13.60 15.33 12.77
N LYS A 217 -13.93 14.26 12.02
CA LYS A 217 -13.89 12.86 12.49
C LYS A 217 -12.59 12.17 12.09
N LEU A 218 -11.93 11.50 13.04
CA LEU A 218 -10.76 10.66 12.73
C LEU A 218 -11.18 9.39 11.98
N ILE A 219 -10.74 9.25 10.72
CA ILE A 219 -11.12 8.11 9.85
C ILE A 219 -9.98 7.12 9.56
N ALA A 220 -8.73 7.53 9.71
CA ALA A 220 -7.58 6.63 9.62
C ALA A 220 -6.39 7.15 10.43
N VAL A 221 -5.53 6.23 10.85
CA VAL A 221 -4.29 6.53 11.54
C VAL A 221 -3.17 5.65 11.00
N GLY A 222 -2.14 6.27 10.43
CA GLY A 222 -0.87 5.63 10.12
C GLY A 222 0.10 5.80 11.29
N VAL A 223 0.64 4.71 11.80
CA VAL A 223 1.68 4.72 12.84
C VAL A 223 3.03 4.70 12.14
N VAL A 224 3.81 5.76 12.36
CA VAL A 224 5.06 6.03 11.64
C VAL A 224 6.15 6.33 12.64
N ASP A 225 7.31 5.69 12.46
CA ASP A 225 8.52 5.98 13.22
C ASP A 225 9.46 6.80 12.32
N ILE A 226 9.91 7.94 12.83
CA ILE A 226 10.85 8.82 12.16
C ILE A 226 12.22 8.63 12.82
N LEU A 227 13.18 8.18 12.03
CA LEU A 227 14.55 7.87 12.47
C LEU A 227 15.53 8.75 11.68
N PRO A 228 16.78 8.94 12.14
CA PRO A 228 17.73 9.86 11.51
C PRO A 228 17.98 9.63 10.02
N ARG A 229 17.79 8.40 9.53
CA ARG A 229 18.08 8.01 8.14
C ARG A 229 16.92 7.34 7.41
N CYS A 230 15.77 7.17 8.06
CA CYS A 230 14.62 6.51 7.43
C CYS A 230 13.30 6.85 8.11
N VAL A 231 12.23 6.63 7.37
CA VAL A 231 10.85 6.66 7.86
C VAL A 231 10.33 5.22 7.78
N SER A 232 9.78 4.72 8.89
CA SER A 232 9.22 3.38 8.98
C SER A 232 7.70 3.48 9.17
N SER A 233 6.93 2.83 8.30
CA SER A 233 5.49 2.66 8.50
C SER A 233 5.25 1.36 9.27
N LYS A 234 4.77 1.48 10.51
CA LYS A 234 4.62 0.36 11.45
C LYS A 234 3.25 -0.31 11.32
N TYR A 235 2.19 0.49 11.28
CA TYR A 235 0.83 -0.01 11.27
C TYR A 235 -0.15 1.00 10.68
N LEU A 236 -1.28 0.51 10.17
CA LEU A 236 -2.38 1.35 9.70
C LEU A 236 -3.70 0.74 10.17
N TYR A 237 -4.57 1.57 10.71
CA TYR A 237 -5.95 1.22 11.01
C TYR A 237 -6.87 2.36 10.57
N TYR A 238 -8.08 2.03 10.16
CA TYR A 238 -9.02 2.98 9.59
C TYR A 238 -10.46 2.56 9.84
N ASP A 239 -11.40 3.48 9.65
CA ASP A 239 -12.83 3.23 9.82
C ASP A 239 -13.34 2.42 8.61
N PRO A 240 -13.78 1.15 8.80
CA PRO A 240 -14.23 0.30 7.70
C PRO A 240 -15.40 0.87 6.88
N ASP A 241 -16.15 1.83 7.42
CA ASP A 241 -17.23 2.54 6.70
C ASP A 241 -16.70 3.35 5.50
N TYR A 242 -15.40 3.67 5.52
CA TYR A 242 -14.68 4.37 4.46
C TYR A 242 -13.81 3.44 3.62
N SER A 243 -13.99 2.12 3.74
CA SER A 243 -13.26 1.10 2.95
C SER A 243 -13.33 1.34 1.44
N PHE A 244 -14.43 1.94 0.95
CA PHE A 244 -14.56 2.30 -0.45
C PHE A 244 -13.41 3.19 -0.91
N LEU A 245 -12.93 4.14 -0.10
CA LEU A 245 -11.81 5.04 -0.41
C LEU A 245 -10.46 4.34 -0.55
N SER A 246 -10.37 3.04 -0.26
CA SER A 246 -9.12 2.27 -0.32
C SER A 246 -8.02 2.92 0.51
N LEU A 247 -8.35 3.28 1.76
CA LEU A 247 -7.47 4.05 2.65
C LEU A 247 -6.08 3.43 2.80
N GLY A 248 -5.96 2.09 2.83
CA GLY A 248 -4.65 1.43 2.84
C GLY A 248 -3.73 1.73 1.66
N THR A 249 -4.28 2.04 0.48
CA THR A 249 -3.46 2.53 -0.64
C THR A 249 -3.27 4.03 -0.57
N TYR A 250 -4.27 4.78 -0.11
CA TYR A 250 -4.20 6.24 -0.02
C TYR A 250 -3.15 6.70 0.98
N THR A 251 -3.10 6.09 2.17
CA THR A 251 -2.16 6.49 3.24
C THR A 251 -0.72 6.06 2.98
N ALA A 252 -0.49 5.18 2.00
CA ALA A 252 0.84 4.73 1.61
C ALA A 252 1.47 5.60 0.50
N LEU A 253 0.75 6.62 0.03
CA LEU A 253 1.18 7.59 -0.98
C LEU A 253 1.62 8.90 -0.32
#